data_AF-A0A1F7ZYV2-F1
#
_entry.id   AF-A0A1F7ZYV2-F1
#
_cell.length_a   1.000
_cell.length_b   1.000
_cell.length_c   1.000
_cell.angle_alpha   90.00
_cell.angle_beta   90.00
_cell.angle_gamma   90.00
#
_symmetry.space_group_name_H-M   'P 1'
#
loop_
_entity.id
_entity.type
_entity.pdbx_description
1 polymer ?
#
loop_
_entity_poly.entity_id
_entity_poly.type
_entity_poly.pdbx_seq_one_letter_code
_entity_poly.pdbx_strand_id
1 'polypeptide(L)'
;MSAKQSMSLPNTVFTSLIDQSLPPEERTLDRLQDEGYVLLAAGTETTSWTLSVTLFYLLSNKKFLLRLHEELKLVMPKPNHVPDLFELETLPLLRAVIHEGLRLSFGVLTRLPRVAPFEALNYKGHIIPPGTPVSQSTYFVNMDPQHYPDPHTFNPERWLEEAANV
;
A
#
# COMPACT_ATOMS: atom_id res chain seq x y z
N MET A 1 11.50 50.97 3.33
CA MET A 1 11.18 49.87 4.24
C MET A 1 10.19 48.97 3.51
N SER A 2 10.68 47.87 2.92
CA SER A 2 9.85 46.97 2.12
C SER A 2 9.14 45.98 3.04
N ALA A 3 7.81 45.98 3.01
CA ALA A 3 6.99 45.03 3.74
C ALA A 3 7.33 43.62 3.28
N LYS A 4 7.79 42.75 4.20
CA LYS A 4 7.89 41.32 3.95
C LYS A 4 6.48 40.82 3.61
N GLN A 5 6.25 40.49 2.34
CA GLN A 5 5.11 39.66 1.96
C GLN A 5 5.13 38.40 2.84
N SER A 6 4.07 38.22 3.63
CA SER A 6 3.83 36.97 4.33
C SER A 6 3.70 35.88 3.27
N MET A 7 4.74 35.07 3.12
CA MET A 7 4.64 33.82 2.36
C MET A 7 3.65 32.93 3.12
N SER A 8 2.53 32.60 2.48
CA SER A 8 1.64 31.54 2.96
C SER A 8 2.45 30.26 3.07
N LEU A 9 2.39 29.59 4.21
CA LEU A 9 3.06 28.31 4.37
C LEU A 9 2.54 27.32 3.31
N PRO A 10 3.42 26.50 2.72
CA PRO A 10 3.01 25.50 1.73
C PRO A 10 2.04 24.50 2.36
N ASN A 11 0.99 24.12 1.61
CA ASN A 11 -0.02 23.19 2.10
C ASN A 11 0.58 21.79 2.22
N THR A 12 0.95 21.42 3.44
CA THR A 12 1.57 20.15 3.83
C THR A 12 0.82 19.54 5.01
N VAL A 13 1.04 18.25 5.25
CA VAL A 13 0.48 17.59 6.44
C VAL A 13 0.89 18.33 7.72
N PHE A 14 2.13 18.80 7.82
CA PHE A 14 2.60 19.54 9.00
C PHE A 14 1.91 20.89 9.18
N THR A 15 1.63 21.62 8.11
CA THR A 15 0.88 22.88 8.22
C THR A 15 -0.57 22.64 8.64
N SER A 16 -1.17 21.52 8.23
CA SER A 16 -2.49 21.11 8.70
C SER A 16 -2.45 20.67 10.17
N LEU A 17 -1.39 19.98 10.61
CA LEU A 17 -1.25 19.50 11.97
C LEU A 17 -0.98 20.60 13.00
N ILE A 18 -0.47 21.77 12.59
CA ILE A 18 -0.29 22.93 13.50
C ILE A 18 -1.48 23.91 13.48
N ASP A 19 -2.51 23.62 12.69
CA ASP A 19 -3.67 24.49 12.53
C ASP A 19 -4.41 24.69 13.86
N GLN A 20 -4.81 25.93 14.15
CA GLN A 20 -5.43 26.27 15.44
C GLN A 20 -6.82 25.66 15.64
N SER A 21 -7.44 25.12 14.58
CA SER A 21 -8.67 24.33 14.67
C SER A 21 -8.48 22.98 15.38
N LEU A 22 -7.24 22.48 15.48
CA LEU A 22 -6.94 21.23 16.20
C LEU A 22 -6.71 21.46 17.71
N PRO A 23 -7.05 20.47 18.56
CA PRO A 23 -6.75 20.52 19.98
C PRO A 23 -5.26 20.77 20.27
N PRO A 24 -4.89 21.48 21.35
CA PRO A 24 -3.49 21.75 21.70
C PRO A 24 -2.62 20.49 21.83
N GLU A 25 -3.19 19.39 22.32
CA GLU A 25 -2.51 18.10 22.49
C GLU A 25 -2.03 17.49 21.16
N GLU A 26 -2.77 17.70 20.07
CA GLU A 26 -2.40 17.22 18.72
C GLU A 26 -1.32 18.09 18.07
N ARG A 27 -1.01 19.25 18.65
CA ARG A 27 -0.07 20.24 18.13
C ARG A 27 1.26 20.26 18.86
N THR A 28 1.47 19.31 19.77
CA THR A 28 2.73 19.18 20.50
C THR A 28 3.87 18.78 19.56
N LEU A 29 5.09 19.18 19.92
CA LEU A 29 6.27 18.81 19.12
C LEU A 29 6.41 17.29 18.99
N ASP A 30 6.16 16.56 20.09
CA ASP A 30 6.25 15.10 20.12
C ASP A 30 5.22 14.47 19.16
N ARG A 31 3.98 14.98 19.13
CA ARG A 31 2.96 14.51 18.17
C ARG A 31 3.39 14.75 16.72
N LEU A 32 3.92 15.94 16.42
CA LEU A 32 4.42 16.26 15.08
C LEU A 32 5.60 15.36 14.68
N GLN A 33 6.49 15.04 15.62
CA GLN A 33 7.60 14.12 15.38
C GLN A 33 7.10 12.70 15.09
N ASP A 34 6.15 12.20 15.88
CA ASP A 34 5.53 10.89 15.68
C ASP A 34 4.88 10.79 14.29
N GLU A 35 4.08 11.78 13.90
CA GLU A 35 3.43 11.81 12.59
C GLU A 35 4.45 11.88 11.45
N GLY A 36 5.48 12.72 11.60
CA GLY A 36 6.55 12.82 10.61
C GLY A 36 7.32 11.52 10.44
N TYR A 37 7.62 10.83 11.55
CA TYR A 37 8.28 9.53 11.51
C TYR A 37 7.40 8.48 10.83
N VAL A 38 6.12 8.40 11.18
CA VAL A 38 5.18 7.44 10.59
C VAL A 38 5.06 7.65 9.08
N LEU A 39 4.88 8.89 8.62
CA LEU A 39 4.76 9.19 7.19
C LEU A 39 6.02 8.81 6.42
N LEU A 40 7.20 9.12 6.95
CA LEU A 40 8.47 8.77 6.31
C LEU A 40 8.70 7.26 6.29
N ALA A 41 8.55 6.59 7.44
CA ALA A 41 8.83 5.16 7.55
C ALA A 41 7.83 4.33 6.73
N ALA A 42 6.53 4.59 6.89
CA ALA A 42 5.48 3.87 6.19
C ALA A 42 5.47 4.19 4.69
N GLY A 43 5.64 5.46 4.29
CA GLY A 43 5.61 5.84 2.87
C GLY A 43 6.82 5.33 2.08
N THR A 44 7.98 5.23 2.72
CA THR A 44 9.25 4.91 2.02
C THR A 44 9.49 3.41 1.94
N GLU A 45 9.57 2.71 3.08
CA GLU A 45 10.10 1.35 3.12
C GLU A 45 9.12 0.34 2.51
N THR A 46 7.82 0.44 2.82
CA THR A 46 6.85 -0.54 2.30
C THR A 46 6.68 -0.43 0.78
N THR A 47 6.73 0.80 0.27
CA THR A 47 6.58 1.09 -1.17
C THR A 47 7.82 0.67 -1.93
N SER A 48 9.02 1.03 -1.44
CA SER A 48 10.30 0.64 -2.06
C SER A 48 10.46 -0.87 -2.09
N TRP A 49 10.10 -1.56 -1.00
CA TRP A 49 10.14 -3.02 -0.91
C TRP A 49 9.18 -3.67 -1.91
N THR A 50 7.93 -3.21 -1.97
CA THR A 50 6.94 -3.75 -2.92
C THR A 50 7.39 -3.58 -4.36
N LEU A 51 7.88 -2.39 -4.74
CA LEU A 51 8.41 -2.15 -6.08
C LEU A 51 9.61 -3.04 -6.38
N SER A 52 10.53 -3.21 -5.42
CA SER A 52 11.73 -4.05 -5.58
C SER A 52 11.36 -5.51 -5.82
N VAL A 53 10.44 -6.07 -5.02
CA VAL A 53 9.95 -7.45 -5.17
C VAL A 53 9.22 -7.62 -6.51
N THR A 54 8.35 -6.68 -6.86
CA THR A 54 7.59 -6.71 -8.12
C THR A 54 8.54 -6.72 -9.32
N LEU A 55 9.53 -5.83 -9.34
CA LEU A 55 10.51 -5.74 -10.41
C LEU A 55 11.40 -6.98 -10.46
N PHE A 56 11.83 -7.52 -9.31
CA PHE A 56 12.61 -8.76 -9.27
C PHE A 56 11.87 -9.92 -9.98
N TYR A 57 10.61 -10.15 -9.64
CA TYR A 57 9.82 -11.22 -10.26
C TYR A 57 9.49 -10.93 -11.74
N LEU A 58 9.15 -9.69 -12.07
CA LEU A 58 8.85 -9.30 -13.45
C LEU A 58 10.06 -9.47 -14.37
N LEU A 59 11.24 -9.02 -13.93
CA LEU A 59 12.50 -9.16 -14.69
C LEU A 59 12.95 -10.62 -14.79
N SER A 60 12.61 -11.45 -13.80
CA SER A 60 12.84 -12.90 -13.83
C SER A 60 11.88 -13.64 -14.77
N ASN A 61 10.76 -13.01 -15.16
CA ASN A 61 9.75 -13.59 -16.04
C ASN A 61 9.58 -12.79 -17.34
N LYS A 62 10.41 -13.14 -18.33
CA LYS A 62 10.40 -12.49 -19.66
C LYS A 62 9.04 -12.47 -20.34
N LYS A 63 8.18 -13.49 -20.13
CA LYS A 63 6.82 -13.55 -20.71
C LYS A 63 5.99 -12.37 -20.22
N PHE A 64 5.93 -12.15 -18.91
CA PHE A 64 5.12 -11.05 -18.35
C PHE A 64 5.76 -9.68 -18.60
N LEU A 65 7.09 -9.57 -18.54
CA LEU A 65 7.78 -8.32 -18.86
C LEU A 65 7.44 -7.82 -20.27
N LEU A 66 7.55 -8.69 -21.29
CA LEU A 66 7.26 -8.31 -22.67
C LEU A 66 5.78 -7.96 -22.86
N ARG A 67 4.86 -8.74 -22.27
CA ARG A 67 3.42 -8.45 -22.36
C ARG A 67 3.07 -7.11 -21.71
N LEU A 68 3.61 -6.82 -20.53
CA LEU A 68 3.37 -5.55 -19.84
C LEU A 68 3.92 -4.38 -20.65
N HIS A 69 5.10 -4.55 -21.25
CA HIS A 69 5.69 -3.54 -22.12
C HIS A 69 4.80 -3.24 -23.35
N GLU A 70 4.21 -4.25 -23.98
CA GLU A 70 3.27 -4.03 -25.09
C GLU A 70 1.98 -3.34 -24.65
N GLU A 71 1.45 -3.66 -23.46
CA GLU A 71 0.28 -2.96 -22.91
C GLU A 71 0.59 -1.48 -22.62
N LEU A 72 1.74 -1.20 -21.99
CA LEU A 72 2.17 0.18 -21.67
C LEU A 72 2.39 1.04 -22.92
N LYS A 73 2.84 0.46 -24.04
CA LYS A 73 3.00 1.20 -25.31
C LYS A 73 1.70 1.82 -25.82
N LEU A 74 0.54 1.24 -25.49
CA LEU A 74 -0.75 1.76 -25.92
C LEU A 74 -1.03 3.14 -25.36
N VAL A 75 -0.55 3.41 -24.15
CA VAL A 75 -0.75 4.67 -23.41
C VAL A 75 0.53 5.52 -23.33
N MET A 76 1.70 4.94 -23.60
CA MET A 76 3.01 5.62 -23.63
C MET A 76 3.64 5.61 -25.02
N PRO A 77 3.06 6.31 -26.02
CA PRO A 77 3.55 6.26 -27.40
C PRO A 77 4.89 6.99 -27.60
N LYS A 78 5.31 7.83 -26.64
CA LYS A 78 6.55 8.61 -26.70
C LYS A 78 7.34 8.45 -25.38
N PRO A 79 8.69 8.45 -25.41
CA PRO A 79 9.51 8.29 -24.21
C PRO A 79 9.24 9.28 -23.07
N ASN A 80 8.82 10.50 -23.41
CA ASN A 80 8.57 11.57 -22.42
C ASN A 80 7.08 11.76 -22.10
N HIS A 81 6.21 10.88 -22.59
CA HIS A 81 4.79 10.92 -22.26
C HIS A 81 4.55 10.02 -21.06
N VAL A 82 4.28 10.63 -19.92
CA VAL A 82 3.82 9.93 -18.71
C VAL A 82 2.29 9.97 -18.74
N PRO A 83 1.60 8.81 -18.81
CA PRO A 83 0.15 8.77 -18.79
C PRO A 83 -0.38 9.25 -17.45
N ASP A 84 -1.62 9.71 -17.45
CA ASP A 84 -2.28 10.05 -16.20
C ASP A 84 -2.57 8.79 -15.36
N LEU A 85 -2.71 8.94 -14.05
CA LEU A 85 -3.00 7.83 -13.15
C LEU A 85 -4.28 7.09 -13.56
N PHE A 86 -5.34 7.82 -13.94
CA PHE A 86 -6.61 7.19 -14.34
C PHE A 86 -6.45 6.33 -15.58
N GLU A 87 -5.58 6.72 -16.52
CA GLU A 87 -5.27 5.94 -17.71
C GLU A 87 -4.51 4.66 -17.36
N LEU A 88 -3.50 4.77 -16.48
CA LEU A 88 -2.74 3.60 -16.00
C LEU A 88 -3.61 2.59 -15.24
N GLU A 89 -4.59 3.05 -14.46
CA GLU A 89 -5.51 2.18 -13.71
C GLU A 89 -6.43 1.35 -14.62
N THR A 90 -6.64 1.78 -15.87
CA THR A 90 -7.42 1.01 -16.85
C THR A 90 -6.65 -0.18 -17.42
N LEU A 91 -5.33 -0.25 -17.26
CA LEU A 91 -4.48 -1.28 -17.84
C LEU A 91 -4.56 -2.58 -17.02
N PRO A 92 -5.21 -3.65 -17.54
CA PRO A 92 -5.49 -4.84 -16.76
C PRO A 92 -4.23 -5.60 -16.35
N LEU A 93 -3.22 -5.73 -17.22
CA LEU A 93 -2.00 -6.45 -16.89
C LEU A 93 -1.09 -5.65 -15.95
N LEU A 94 -0.98 -4.33 -16.09
CA LEU A 94 -0.28 -3.48 -15.13
C LEU A 94 -0.89 -3.63 -13.73
N ARG A 95 -2.21 -3.53 -13.61
CA ARG A 95 -2.93 -3.71 -12.35
C ARG A 95 -2.68 -5.10 -11.77
N ALA A 96 -2.76 -6.13 -12.60
CA ALA A 96 -2.50 -7.51 -12.20
C ALA A 96 -1.06 -7.74 -11.69
N VAL A 97 -0.07 -7.12 -12.35
CA VAL A 97 1.34 -7.17 -11.92
C VAL A 97 1.52 -6.49 -10.56
N ILE A 98 0.88 -5.34 -10.35
CA ILE A 98 0.94 -4.62 -9.06
C ILE A 98 0.29 -5.44 -7.94
N HIS A 99 -0.89 -6.04 -8.17
CA HIS A 99 -1.55 -6.88 -7.17
C HIS A 99 -0.73 -8.13 -6.82
N GLU A 100 -0.16 -8.80 -7.82
CA GLU A 100 0.67 -9.98 -7.55
C GLU A 100 1.98 -9.59 -6.83
N GLY A 101 2.54 -8.43 -7.15
CA GLY A 101 3.67 -7.84 -6.44
C GLY A 101 3.37 -7.56 -4.98
N LEU A 102 2.23 -6.93 -4.70
CA LEU A 102 1.73 -6.68 -3.33
C LEU A 102 1.50 -7.97 -2.55
N ARG A 103 0.96 -9.01 -3.19
CA ARG A 103 0.74 -10.32 -2.55
C ARG A 103 2.07 -10.92 -2.07
N LEU A 104 3.10 -10.86 -2.91
CA LEU A 104 4.40 -11.48 -2.67
C LEU A 104 5.39 -10.60 -1.90
N SER A 105 5.12 -9.30 -1.74
CA SER A 105 5.91 -8.44 -0.86
C SER A 105 5.53 -8.61 0.62
N PHE A 106 4.32 -9.12 0.90
CA PHE A 106 3.68 -9.34 2.21
C PHE A 106 3.49 -8.10 3.09
N GLY A 107 4.09 -6.97 2.72
CA GLY A 107 4.14 -5.75 3.52
C GLY A 107 4.80 -5.99 4.88
N VAL A 108 4.25 -5.36 5.91
CA VAL A 108 4.73 -5.51 7.29
C VAL A 108 4.28 -6.86 7.84
N LEU A 109 5.25 -7.74 8.15
CA LEU A 109 4.99 -9.06 8.72
C LEU A 109 4.73 -9.06 10.25
N THR A 110 4.88 -7.90 10.90
CA THR A 110 4.52 -7.78 12.31
C THR A 110 3.00 -7.82 12.46
N ARG A 111 2.54 -8.40 13.56
CA ARG A 111 1.14 -8.79 13.74
C ARG A 111 0.16 -7.63 13.97
N LEU A 112 0.60 -6.37 14.15
CA LEU A 112 -0.26 -5.19 14.36
C LEU A 112 -1.56 -5.49 15.15
N PRO A 113 -1.45 -5.97 16.40
CA PRO A 113 -2.59 -6.55 17.10
C PRO A 113 -3.69 -5.53 17.35
N ARG A 114 -4.94 -5.99 17.24
CA ARG A 114 -6.12 -5.27 17.70
C ARG A 114 -6.53 -5.82 19.06
N VAL A 115 -6.84 -4.93 20.00
CA VAL A 115 -7.22 -5.29 21.36
C VAL A 115 -8.59 -4.67 21.64
N ALA A 116 -9.56 -5.51 21.99
CA ALA A 116 -10.83 -5.06 22.54
C ALA A 116 -10.66 -4.92 24.07
N PRO A 117 -10.57 -3.71 24.63
CA PRO A 117 -10.08 -3.54 25.99
C PRO A 117 -11.08 -4.01 27.06
N PHE A 118 -12.39 -3.87 26.80
CA PHE A 118 -13.44 -4.05 27.81
C PHE A 118 -14.50 -5.07 27.44
N GLU A 119 -14.62 -5.42 26.15
CA GLU A 119 -15.64 -6.33 25.66
C GLU A 119 -15.05 -7.71 25.32
N ALA A 120 -15.84 -8.75 25.58
CA ALA A 120 -15.52 -10.09 25.13
C ALA A 120 -15.97 -10.23 23.67
N LEU A 121 -15.05 -10.61 22.77
CA LEU A 121 -15.40 -10.83 21.37
C LEU A 121 -15.95 -12.23 21.20
N ASN A 122 -16.99 -12.39 20.38
CA ASN A 122 -17.51 -13.70 19.98
C ASN A 122 -17.20 -13.93 18.50
N TYR A 123 -16.46 -14.98 18.20
CA TYR A 123 -16.20 -15.43 16.84
C TYR A 123 -16.55 -16.90 16.69
N LYS A 124 -17.59 -17.19 15.90
CA LYS A 124 -18.05 -18.57 15.62
C LYS A 124 -18.24 -19.43 16.88
N GLY A 125 -18.75 -18.82 17.97
CA GLY A 125 -18.96 -19.50 19.26
C GLY A 125 -17.75 -19.55 20.18
N HIS A 126 -16.58 -19.07 19.73
CA HIS A 126 -15.42 -18.86 20.59
C HIS A 126 -15.50 -17.48 21.25
N ILE A 127 -15.39 -17.47 22.57
CA ILE A 127 -15.32 -16.23 23.35
C ILE A 127 -13.85 -15.88 23.56
N ILE A 128 -13.46 -14.70 23.06
CA ILE A 128 -12.14 -14.11 23.25
C ILE A 128 -12.27 -13.09 24.39
N PRO A 129 -11.55 -13.27 25.51
CA PRO A 129 -11.66 -12.38 26.66
C PRO A 129 -11.24 -10.93 26.34
N PRO A 130 -11.81 -9.93 27.05
CA PRO A 130 -11.32 -8.56 27.01
C PRO A 130 -9.81 -8.47 27.25
N GLY A 131 -9.15 -7.54 26.57
CA GLY A 131 -7.70 -7.32 26.68
C GLY A 131 -6.84 -8.31 25.88
N THR A 132 -7.43 -9.30 25.20
CA THR A 132 -6.68 -10.26 24.38
C THR A 132 -6.23 -9.62 23.06
N PRO A 133 -4.92 -9.59 22.74
CA PRO A 133 -4.44 -9.15 21.43
C PRO A 133 -4.80 -10.16 20.34
N VAL A 134 -5.49 -9.70 19.30
CA VAL A 134 -5.90 -10.51 18.14
C VAL A 134 -5.21 -10.00 16.88
N SER A 135 -4.74 -10.92 16.04
CA SER A 135 -3.98 -10.60 14.83
C SER A 135 -3.99 -11.75 13.82
N GLN A 136 -3.65 -11.45 12.57
CA GLN A 136 -3.34 -12.39 11.51
C GLN A 136 -1.88 -12.27 11.04
N SER A 137 -1.35 -13.32 10.41
CA SER A 137 -0.10 -13.25 9.66
C SER A 137 -0.43 -13.20 8.17
N THR A 138 -0.13 -12.07 7.53
CA THR A 138 -0.37 -11.86 6.09
C THR A 138 0.38 -12.89 5.24
N TYR A 139 1.56 -13.30 5.67
CA TYR A 139 2.33 -14.37 5.01
C TYR A 139 1.52 -15.66 4.87
N PHE A 140 0.89 -16.15 5.95
CA PHE A 140 0.15 -17.40 5.89
C PHE A 140 -1.06 -17.33 4.98
N VAL A 141 -1.77 -16.19 4.96
CA VAL A 141 -2.91 -15.98 4.06
C VAL A 141 -2.45 -15.92 2.60
N ASN A 142 -1.43 -15.12 2.32
CA ASN A 142 -0.92 -14.93 0.95
C ASN A 142 -0.19 -16.17 0.40
N MET A 143 0.23 -17.08 1.28
CA MET A 143 0.89 -18.34 0.92
C MET A 143 0.01 -19.58 1.04
N ASP A 144 -1.28 -19.40 1.34
CA ASP A 144 -2.21 -20.53 1.41
C ASP A 144 -2.57 -21.01 0.00
N PRO A 145 -2.23 -22.27 -0.39
CA PRO A 145 -2.57 -22.81 -1.70
C PRO A 145 -4.08 -22.97 -1.94
N GLN A 146 -4.91 -22.93 -0.88
CA GLN A 146 -6.37 -22.92 -1.02
C GLN A 146 -6.89 -21.60 -1.60
N HIS A 147 -6.19 -20.49 -1.32
CA HIS A 147 -6.53 -19.16 -1.84
C HIS A 147 -5.70 -18.82 -3.08
N TYR A 148 -4.43 -19.25 -3.11
CA TYR A 148 -3.49 -18.96 -4.18
C TYR A 148 -2.80 -20.25 -4.65
N PRO A 149 -3.39 -21.01 -5.59
CA PRO A 149 -2.76 -22.23 -6.13
C PRO A 149 -1.35 -21.96 -6.64
N ASP A 150 -0.34 -22.75 -6.28
CA ASP A 150 1.09 -22.43 -6.53
C ASP A 150 1.51 -21.05 -5.96
N PRO A 151 1.40 -20.84 -4.63
CA PRO A 151 1.48 -19.51 -4.03
C PRO A 151 2.86 -18.86 -4.12
N HIS A 152 3.91 -19.66 -4.31
CA HIS A 152 5.28 -19.17 -4.48
C HIS A 152 5.57 -18.68 -5.90
N THR A 153 4.67 -18.93 -6.85
CA THR A 153 4.83 -18.51 -8.24
C THR A 153 4.24 -17.12 -8.44
N PHE A 154 5.05 -16.19 -8.96
CA PHE A 154 4.57 -14.90 -9.44
C PHE A 154 3.73 -15.09 -10.70
N ASN A 155 2.41 -15.00 -10.54
CA ASN A 155 1.44 -15.17 -11.62
C ASN A 155 0.40 -14.04 -11.64
N PRO A 156 0.64 -12.96 -12.41
CA PRO A 156 -0.34 -11.91 -12.64
C PRO A 156 -1.68 -12.39 -13.21
N GLU A 157 -1.74 -13.54 -13.91
CA GLU A 157 -2.99 -14.00 -14.54
C GLU A 157 -4.12 -14.26 -13.52
N ARG A 158 -3.77 -14.49 -12.25
CA ARG A 158 -4.74 -14.60 -11.13
C ARG A 158 -5.70 -13.41 -11.04
N TRP A 159 -5.23 -12.22 -11.39
CA TRP A 159 -5.96 -10.96 -11.23
C TRP A 159 -6.65 -10.50 -12.53
N LEU A 160 -6.47 -11.25 -13.62
CA LEU A 160 -7.07 -10.93 -14.92
C LEU A 160 -8.50 -11.49 -15.06
N GLU A 161 -8.78 -12.63 -14.43
CA GLU A 161 -10.11 -13.26 -14.49
C GLU A 161 -11.17 -12.48 -13.70
N GLU A 162 -10.79 -11.82 -12.60
CA GLU A 162 -11.67 -10.91 -11.86
C GLU A 162 -12.02 -9.65 -12.66
N ALA A 163 -11.15 -9.20 -13.57
CA ALA A 163 -11.39 -8.02 -14.40
C ALA A 163 -12.44 -8.27 -15.52
N ALA A 164 -12.72 -9.53 -15.86
CA ALA A 164 -13.70 -9.90 -16.88
C ALA A 164 -15.13 -10.05 -16.32
N ASN A 165 -15.28 -10.05 -14.98
CA ASN A 165 -16.55 -10.25 -14.28
C ASN A 165 -17.06 -8.98 -13.55
N VAL A 166 -16.54 -7.80 -13.92
CA VAL A 166 -17.00 -6.48 -13.46
C VAL A 166 -17.47 -5.66 -14.65
#